data_AF-A0A2V2DUE9-F1
#
_entry.id   AF-A0A2V2DUE9-F1
#
_cell.length_a   1.000
_cell.length_b   1.000
_cell.length_c   1.000
_cell.angle_alpha   90.00
_cell.angle_beta   90.00
_cell.angle_gamma   90.00
#
_symmetry.space_group_name_H-M   'P 1'
#
loop_
_entity.id
_entity.type
_entity.pdbx_description
1 polymer ?
#
loop_
_entity_poly.entity_id
_entity_poly.type
_entity_poly.pdbx_seq_one_letter_code
_entity_poly.pdbx_strand_id
1 'polypeptide(L)'
;MPLDNENVQVLQQKREQRRQEIQNQTYLGRQQQQWQQERDVLTQRAEEVNSRLEQGIPVQWKQVNGVMTLERRKAGYSERKALQNEKSLLEAKQETREQLRQRRSSLSDTAARLGLAPEGADQEAMEKKLLSKERKHLQASLADIKAREKYMLFQAGTKQARLWAQAQCQQERVDAAAHYALMMPVGSVERRRAMAVKENEQIKLNKLNKKLKMEKMPQGPERENAEKTFARHEKFDAMKKLVGAFKKANPLSREEAVYRDEQDDKTYVNKGRAFFGGTKPMYIFEDSQGQEFLYKEAINCVGFEKTQGALVTEAASKLQQKLCGDDHSIPASAVRVNGKIVGSLQKKVDSWREGDPGLPPPDLFKWQQDPDETLNADTPQMEEIRTGLLREHVLDWLLCNFDTKGENFLFDRRGNLVSFDKEASFSHLSDKDAQDMSYDYVPHSNDTIYNVIFRRYAQGLQKLDLTKTEQFVEQVENMSEQEYMEQFLPMLEEKYGRDTRKYHENYQKILDRKTQLREKYRAFYQKLLDERRENLRKLGKADDTQDARNSDFLR
;
A
#
# COMPACT_ATOMS: atom_id res chain seq x y z
N MET A 1 46.67 28.98 -12.53
CA MET A 1 46.88 27.61 -12.02
C MET A 1 45.52 26.99 -11.80
N PRO A 2 45.18 25.86 -12.44
CA PRO A 2 43.90 25.20 -12.24
C PRO A 2 43.92 24.44 -10.90
N LEU A 3 42.88 24.61 -10.10
CA LEU A 3 42.67 23.87 -8.85
C LEU A 3 42.32 22.41 -9.20
N ASP A 4 43.02 21.45 -8.59
CA ASP A 4 42.85 20.01 -8.79
C ASP A 4 41.39 19.56 -8.66
N ASN A 5 40.86 18.95 -9.72
CA ASN A 5 39.53 18.37 -9.78
C ASN A 5 39.27 17.28 -8.71
N GLU A 6 40.32 16.61 -8.21
CA GLU A 6 40.21 15.62 -7.14
C GLU A 6 39.78 16.24 -5.80
N ASN A 7 40.24 17.45 -5.48
CA ASN A 7 39.86 18.13 -4.24
C ASN A 7 38.39 18.57 -4.23
N VAL A 8 37.85 18.92 -5.40
CA VAL A 8 36.44 19.32 -5.55
C VAL A 8 35.51 18.11 -5.36
N GLN A 9 35.85 16.95 -5.93
CA GLN A 9 35.06 15.72 -5.75
C GLN A 9 35.09 15.21 -4.30
N VAL A 10 36.24 15.25 -3.64
CA VAL A 10 36.37 14.88 -2.22
C VAL A 10 35.58 15.84 -1.31
N LEU A 11 35.61 17.14 -1.61
CA LEU A 11 34.81 18.14 -0.89
C LEU A 11 33.30 17.96 -1.14
N GLN A 12 32.89 17.59 -2.34
CA GLN A 12 31.50 17.26 -2.66
C GLN A 12 31.04 16.00 -1.90
N GLN A 13 31.83 14.93 -1.90
CA GLN A 13 31.52 13.72 -1.12
C GLN A 13 31.43 14.00 0.39
N LYS A 14 32.35 14.81 0.94
CA LYS A 14 32.28 15.22 2.36
C LYS A 14 31.05 16.05 2.68
N ARG A 15 30.62 16.93 1.77
CA ARG A 15 29.37 17.71 1.90
C ARG A 15 28.14 16.80 1.81
N GLU A 16 28.16 15.79 0.95
CA GLU A 16 27.12 14.78 0.81
C GLU A 16 26.95 13.95 2.09
N GLN A 17 28.07 13.41 2.62
CA GLN A 17 28.09 12.68 3.89
C GLN A 17 27.55 13.53 5.04
N ARG A 18 27.97 14.79 5.15
CA ARG A 18 27.53 15.69 6.21
C ARG A 18 26.04 16.03 6.12
N ARG A 19 25.50 16.16 4.90
CA ARG A 19 24.06 16.33 4.67
C ARG A 19 23.27 15.08 5.08
N GLN A 20 23.80 13.90 4.75
CA GLN A 20 23.20 12.63 5.12
C GLN A 20 23.23 12.38 6.64
N GLU A 21 24.30 12.79 7.32
CA GLU A 21 24.40 12.79 8.79
C GLU A 21 23.36 13.70 9.45
N ILE A 22 23.17 14.93 8.95
CA ILE A 22 22.19 15.88 9.47
C ILE A 22 20.75 15.36 9.28
N GLN A 23 20.45 14.78 8.12
CA GLN A 23 19.15 14.16 7.85
C GLN A 23 18.90 12.96 8.79
N ASN A 24 19.93 12.14 9.03
CA ASN A 24 19.85 11.01 9.96
C ASN A 24 19.70 11.44 11.42
N GLN A 25 20.35 12.52 11.86
CA GLN A 25 20.17 13.09 13.19
C GLN A 25 18.76 13.66 13.38
N THR A 26 18.23 14.33 12.35
CA THR A 26 16.85 14.84 12.36
C THR A 26 15.83 13.69 12.41
N TYR A 27 16.12 12.58 11.73
CA TYR A 27 15.34 11.34 11.81
C TYR A 27 15.38 10.72 13.22
N LEU A 28 16.57 10.62 13.83
CA LEU A 28 16.73 10.13 15.21
C LEU A 28 15.99 11.00 16.23
N GLY A 29 16.00 12.32 16.05
CA GLY A 29 15.24 13.26 16.89
C GLY A 29 13.73 13.03 16.78
N ARG A 30 13.20 12.82 15.57
CA ARG A 30 11.76 12.53 15.35
C ARG A 30 11.34 11.17 15.90
N GLN A 31 12.18 10.15 15.74
CA GLN A 31 11.97 8.85 16.38
C GLN A 31 11.97 9.00 17.91
N GLN A 32 12.90 9.78 18.48
CA GLN A 32 12.93 10.03 19.93
C GLN A 32 11.69 10.75 20.46
N GLN A 33 11.11 11.68 19.69
CA GLN A 33 9.84 12.34 20.02
C GLN A 33 8.64 11.38 19.94
N GLN A 34 8.55 10.54 18.91
CA GLN A 34 7.50 9.50 18.83
C GLN A 34 7.57 8.54 20.03
N TRP A 35 8.78 8.15 20.42
CA TRP A 35 9.00 7.31 21.59
C TRP A 35 8.59 8.00 22.90
N GLN A 36 8.80 9.31 23.02
CA GLN A 36 8.31 10.09 24.17
C GLN A 36 6.78 10.13 24.20
N GLN A 37 6.13 10.40 23.07
CA GLN A 37 4.67 10.40 22.99
C GLN A 37 4.08 9.03 23.36
N GLU A 38 4.63 7.94 22.82
CA GLU A 38 4.20 6.57 23.19
C GLU A 38 4.44 6.25 24.66
N ARG A 39 5.53 6.75 25.25
CA ARG A 39 5.80 6.59 26.68
C ARG A 39 4.74 7.31 27.51
N ASP A 40 4.44 8.56 27.16
CA ASP A 40 3.49 9.37 27.90
C ASP A 40 2.08 8.75 27.81
N VAL A 41 1.71 8.18 26.66
CA VAL A 41 0.48 7.37 26.49
C VAL A 41 0.47 6.12 27.38
N LEU A 42 1.59 5.37 27.45
CA LEU A 42 1.69 4.18 28.31
C LEU A 42 1.67 4.54 29.80
N THR A 43 2.29 5.65 30.20
CA THR A 43 2.26 6.16 31.56
C THR A 43 0.84 6.58 31.94
N GLN A 44 0.15 7.34 31.09
CA GLN A 44 -1.26 7.69 31.28
C GLN A 44 -2.15 6.44 31.39
N ARG A 45 -1.92 5.43 30.54
CA ARG A 45 -2.65 4.16 30.59
C ARG A 45 -2.39 3.40 31.90
N ALA A 46 -1.15 3.41 32.40
CA ALA A 46 -0.79 2.79 33.67
C ALA A 46 -1.42 3.52 34.87
N GLU A 47 -1.44 4.85 34.84
CA GLU A 47 -2.13 5.69 35.83
C GLU A 47 -3.65 5.44 35.80
N GLU A 48 -4.24 5.33 34.62
CA GLU A 48 -5.66 5.01 34.45
C GLU A 48 -6.01 3.62 35.01
N VAL A 49 -5.20 2.60 34.71
CA VAL A 49 -5.38 1.23 35.24
C VAL A 49 -5.18 1.18 36.76
N ASN A 50 -4.19 1.90 37.30
CA ASN A 50 -3.98 2.01 38.75
C ASN A 50 -5.15 2.71 39.43
N SER A 51 -5.62 3.83 38.88
CA SER A 51 -6.81 4.54 39.37
C SER A 51 -8.04 3.63 39.39
N ARG A 52 -8.24 2.80 38.35
CA ARG A 52 -9.35 1.83 38.29
C ARG A 52 -9.20 0.68 39.30
N LEU A 53 -7.98 0.25 39.60
CA LEU A 53 -7.70 -0.76 40.63
C LEU A 53 -7.89 -0.23 42.05
N GLU A 54 -7.47 1.00 42.32
CA GLU A 54 -7.61 1.67 43.62
C GLU A 54 -9.06 2.07 43.92
N GLN A 55 -9.77 2.53 42.89
CA GLN A 55 -11.16 2.96 43.03
C GLN A 55 -12.14 1.78 43.01
N GLY A 56 -11.80 0.67 42.34
CA GLY A 56 -12.67 -0.53 42.25
C GLY A 56 -13.97 -0.32 41.47
N ILE A 57 -14.06 0.73 40.64
CA ILE A 57 -15.33 1.23 40.08
C ILE A 57 -15.39 1.07 38.55
N PRO A 58 -16.18 0.10 38.05
CA PRO A 58 -16.90 0.21 36.79
C PRO A 58 -18.24 0.95 37.02
N VAL A 59 -18.61 1.78 36.06
CA VAL A 59 -19.92 2.46 36.02
C VAL A 59 -20.86 1.70 35.08
N GLN A 60 -22.08 1.46 35.54
CA GLN A 60 -23.15 0.91 34.70
C GLN A 60 -24.34 1.85 34.70
N TRP A 61 -25.00 1.95 33.54
CA TRP A 61 -26.24 2.69 33.41
C TRP A 61 -27.39 1.88 34.01
N LYS A 62 -28.16 2.53 34.88
CA LYS A 62 -29.37 1.95 35.46
C LYS A 62 -30.51 2.96 35.36
N GLN A 63 -31.65 2.48 34.87
CA GLN A 63 -32.86 3.28 34.78
C GLN A 63 -33.55 3.30 36.14
N VAL A 64 -33.69 4.48 36.73
CA VAL A 64 -34.43 4.70 37.98
C VAL A 64 -35.50 5.76 37.70
N ASN A 65 -36.77 5.40 37.87
CA ASN A 65 -37.93 6.29 37.63
C ASN A 65 -37.91 6.98 36.25
N GLY A 66 -37.53 6.26 35.19
CA GLY A 66 -37.51 6.80 33.83
C GLY A 66 -36.28 7.64 33.48
N VAL A 67 -35.37 7.87 34.42
CA VAL A 67 -34.12 8.63 34.19
C VAL A 67 -32.93 7.67 34.23
N MET A 68 -32.05 7.80 33.23
CA MET A 68 -30.79 7.05 33.17
C MET A 68 -29.81 7.63 34.19
N THR A 69 -29.41 6.84 35.17
CA THR A 69 -28.47 7.24 36.22
C THR A 69 -27.24 6.33 36.22
N LEU A 70 -26.07 6.92 36.49
CA LEU A 70 -24.78 6.24 36.48
C LEU A 70 -24.49 5.71 37.88
N GLU A 71 -24.50 4.39 38.08
CA GLU A 71 -24.28 3.78 39.40
C GLU A 71 -22.93 3.05 39.45
N ARG A 72 -22.19 3.24 40.56
CA ARG A 72 -20.90 2.58 40.80
C ARG A 72 -21.14 1.13 41.23
N ARG A 73 -20.61 0.14 40.49
CA ARG A 73 -20.67 -1.28 40.90
C ARG A 73 -19.32 -1.75 41.45
N LYS A 74 -19.32 -2.80 42.28
CA LYS A 74 -18.07 -3.48 42.70
C LYS A 74 -17.56 -4.36 41.56
N ALA A 75 -16.30 -4.17 41.16
CA ALA A 75 -15.65 -5.02 40.15
C ALA A 75 -15.64 -6.50 40.59
N GLY A 76 -15.98 -7.41 39.66
CA GLY A 76 -15.94 -8.86 39.87
C GLY A 76 -14.50 -9.40 39.99
N TYR A 77 -14.33 -10.63 40.48
CA TYR A 77 -13.01 -11.26 40.64
C TYR A 77 -12.24 -11.38 39.30
N SER A 78 -12.94 -11.74 38.22
CA SER A 78 -12.36 -11.84 36.88
C SER A 78 -11.91 -10.47 36.32
N GLU A 79 -12.70 -9.42 36.54
CA GLU A 79 -12.37 -8.04 36.13
C GLU A 79 -11.17 -7.50 36.90
N ARG A 80 -11.12 -7.71 38.23
CA ARG A 80 -9.94 -7.32 39.04
C ARG A 80 -8.70 -8.07 38.61
N LYS A 81 -8.80 -9.37 38.35
CA LYS A 81 -7.68 -10.17 37.85
C LYS A 81 -7.22 -9.72 36.47
N ALA A 82 -8.13 -9.30 35.59
CA ALA A 82 -7.80 -8.73 34.28
C ALA A 82 -7.06 -7.40 34.40
N LEU A 83 -7.56 -6.48 35.24
CA LEU A 83 -6.89 -5.19 35.51
C LEU A 83 -5.52 -5.38 36.18
N GLN A 84 -5.40 -6.35 37.08
CA GLN A 84 -4.14 -6.66 37.76
C GLN A 84 -3.12 -7.29 36.79
N ASN A 85 -3.57 -8.12 35.85
CA ASN A 85 -2.73 -8.61 34.76
C ASN A 85 -2.32 -7.49 33.79
N GLU A 86 -3.23 -6.56 33.46
CA GLU A 86 -2.92 -5.39 32.62
C GLU A 86 -1.88 -4.49 33.31
N LYS A 87 -2.05 -4.26 34.62
CA LYS A 87 -1.06 -3.56 35.46
C LYS A 87 0.31 -4.23 35.43
N SER A 88 0.39 -5.53 35.71
CA SER A 88 1.67 -6.25 35.67
C SER A 88 2.32 -6.24 34.29
N LEU A 89 1.52 -6.23 33.22
CA LEU A 89 2.02 -6.13 31.84
C LEU A 89 2.55 -4.72 31.52
N LEU A 90 1.90 -3.68 32.03
CA LEU A 90 2.34 -2.28 31.88
C LEU A 90 3.59 -2.00 32.72
N GLU A 91 3.66 -2.53 33.95
CA GLU A 91 4.84 -2.46 34.82
C GLU A 91 6.04 -3.18 34.19
N ALA A 92 5.85 -4.39 33.66
CA ALA A 92 6.92 -5.10 32.95
C ALA A 92 7.41 -4.35 31.70
N LYS A 93 6.51 -3.66 30.98
CA LYS A 93 6.86 -2.80 29.83
C LYS A 93 7.64 -1.56 30.27
N GLN A 94 7.27 -0.93 31.37
CA GLN A 94 7.98 0.21 31.94
C GLN A 94 9.36 -0.21 32.46
N GLU A 95 9.46 -1.32 33.19
CA GLU A 95 10.69 -1.85 33.75
C GLU A 95 11.70 -2.24 32.64
N THR A 96 11.22 -2.91 31.59
CA THR A 96 12.06 -3.22 30.40
C THR A 96 12.54 -1.95 29.71
N ARG A 97 11.71 -0.90 29.62
CA ARG A 97 12.07 0.39 29.03
C ARG A 97 13.01 1.22 29.92
N GLU A 98 12.85 1.19 31.25
CA GLU A 98 13.74 1.85 32.22
C GLU A 98 15.13 1.19 32.20
N GLN A 99 15.19 -0.14 32.09
CA GLN A 99 16.44 -0.88 31.88
C GLN A 99 17.11 -0.51 30.54
N LEU A 100 16.33 -0.34 29.47
CA LEU A 100 16.82 0.16 28.18
C LEU A 100 17.31 1.63 28.27
N ARG A 101 16.65 2.47 29.08
CA ARG A 101 17.04 3.87 29.33
C ARG A 101 18.32 3.98 30.16
N GLN A 102 18.46 3.20 31.23
CA GLN A 102 19.68 3.16 32.04
C GLN A 102 20.87 2.73 31.18
N ARG A 103 20.68 1.73 30.30
CA ARG A 103 21.68 1.36 29.28
C ARG A 103 21.97 2.48 28.29
N ARG A 104 20.96 3.22 27.84
CA ARG A 104 21.13 4.36 26.92
C ARG A 104 21.85 5.55 27.55
N SER A 105 21.64 5.82 28.85
CA SER A 105 22.39 6.85 29.59
C SER A 105 23.87 6.46 29.75
N SER A 106 24.15 5.18 30.02
CA SER A 106 25.54 4.67 30.06
C SER A 106 26.26 4.77 28.70
N LEU A 107 25.51 4.73 27.59
CA LEU A 107 26.03 4.89 26.22
C LEU A 107 26.19 6.38 25.84
N SER A 108 25.31 7.26 26.29
CA SER A 108 25.44 8.72 26.15
C SER A 108 26.67 9.25 26.90
N ASP A 109 26.95 8.73 28.09
CA ASP A 109 28.16 9.04 28.86
C ASP A 109 29.44 8.49 28.22
N THR A 110 29.34 7.44 27.41
CA THR A 110 30.48 6.89 26.66
C THR A 110 30.75 7.72 25.40
N ALA A 111 29.71 8.22 24.72
CA ALA A 111 29.84 9.12 23.57
C ALA A 111 30.37 10.51 23.96
N ALA A 112 29.98 11.03 25.14
CA ALA A 112 30.48 12.29 25.66
C ALA A 112 31.95 12.23 26.15
N ARG A 113 32.45 11.04 26.54
CA ARG A 113 33.84 10.82 26.95
C ARG A 113 34.84 10.69 25.79
N LEU A 114 34.38 10.60 24.54
CA LEU A 114 35.19 10.31 23.36
C LEU A 114 35.53 11.56 22.51
N GLY A 115 35.70 12.71 23.15
CA GLY A 115 36.21 13.90 22.47
C GLY A 115 37.57 13.66 21.79
N LEU A 116 37.53 13.45 20.47
CA LEU A 116 38.56 13.65 19.44
C LEU A 116 39.99 13.06 19.67
N ALA A 117 40.22 11.92 18.99
CA ALA A 117 41.42 11.39 18.27
C ALA A 117 42.78 11.18 19.00
N PRO A 118 43.54 10.10 18.68
CA PRO A 118 44.40 10.10 17.50
C PRO A 118 44.31 8.84 16.59
N GLU A 119 45.03 8.93 15.47
CA GLU A 119 44.79 8.36 14.15
C GLU A 119 45.01 6.85 13.95
N GLY A 120 44.20 6.28 13.04
CA GLY A 120 44.68 5.38 11.99
C GLY A 120 44.61 3.86 12.25
N ALA A 121 44.95 3.38 13.44
CA ALA A 121 45.00 1.95 13.73
C ALA A 121 44.06 1.47 14.86
N ASP A 122 43.72 2.38 15.79
CA ASP A 122 42.92 2.03 16.97
C ASP A 122 41.40 2.16 16.73
N GLN A 123 40.98 2.97 15.76
CA GLN A 123 39.58 3.13 15.39
C GLN A 123 38.97 1.85 14.81
N GLU A 124 39.65 1.17 13.89
CA GLU A 124 39.12 -0.06 13.29
C GLU A 124 39.01 -1.21 14.32
N ALA A 125 40.00 -1.32 15.22
CA ALA A 125 39.98 -2.29 16.32
C ALA A 125 38.85 -1.98 17.32
N MET A 126 38.66 -0.69 17.65
CA MET A 126 37.59 -0.22 18.52
C MET A 126 36.20 -0.41 17.89
N GLU A 127 36.03 -0.12 16.59
CA GLU A 127 34.81 -0.39 15.84
C GLU A 127 34.50 -1.88 15.81
N LYS A 128 35.47 -2.75 15.50
CA LYS A 128 35.28 -4.22 15.56
C LYS A 128 34.85 -4.69 16.95
N LYS A 129 35.41 -4.12 18.01
CA LYS A 129 35.06 -4.43 19.40
C LYS A 129 33.64 -3.95 19.75
N LEU A 130 33.26 -2.76 19.30
CA LEU A 130 31.91 -2.22 19.45
C LEU A 130 30.89 -3.09 18.70
N LEU A 131 31.14 -3.41 17.43
CA LEU A 131 30.30 -4.28 16.61
C LEU A 131 30.13 -5.69 17.23
N SER A 132 31.21 -6.26 17.78
CA SER A 132 31.16 -7.53 18.50
C SER A 132 30.29 -7.45 19.75
N LYS A 133 30.37 -6.36 20.50
CA LYS A 133 29.53 -6.09 21.67
C LYS A 133 28.06 -5.94 21.27
N GLU A 134 27.76 -5.16 20.24
CA GLU A 134 26.40 -4.98 19.72
C GLU A 134 25.80 -6.30 19.22
N ARG A 135 26.59 -7.15 18.56
CA ARG A 135 26.13 -8.47 18.13
C ARG A 135 25.77 -9.37 19.32
N LYS A 136 26.57 -9.35 20.39
CA LYS A 136 26.25 -10.07 21.64
C LYS A 136 24.99 -9.52 22.30
N HIS A 137 24.79 -8.21 22.30
CA HIS A 137 23.58 -7.58 22.82
C HIS A 137 22.33 -7.99 22.03
N LEU A 138 22.40 -7.98 20.69
CA LEU A 138 21.33 -8.49 19.85
C LEU A 138 21.01 -9.96 20.17
N GLN A 139 22.03 -10.82 20.28
CA GLN A 139 21.83 -12.24 20.62
C GLN A 139 21.15 -12.42 21.98
N ALA A 140 21.57 -11.66 23.00
CA ALA A 140 20.94 -11.70 24.32
C ALA A 140 19.49 -11.23 24.28
N SER A 141 19.19 -10.13 23.56
CA SER A 141 17.83 -9.63 23.37
C SER A 141 16.94 -10.65 22.65
N LEU A 142 17.43 -11.27 21.58
CA LEU A 142 16.69 -12.31 20.86
C LEU A 142 16.43 -13.56 21.73
N ALA A 143 17.37 -13.93 22.59
CA ALA A 143 17.19 -15.03 23.54
C ALA A 143 16.12 -14.71 24.59
N ASP A 144 16.12 -13.49 25.13
CA ASP A 144 15.10 -13.01 26.08
C ASP A 144 13.70 -12.97 25.43
N ILE A 145 13.58 -12.37 24.24
CA ILE A 145 12.33 -12.35 23.47
C ILE A 145 11.80 -13.77 23.25
N LYS A 146 12.68 -14.73 22.93
CA LYS A 146 12.31 -16.14 22.75
C LYS A 146 11.80 -16.77 24.05
N ALA A 147 12.46 -16.51 25.18
CA ALA A 147 12.03 -17.01 26.48
C ALA A 147 10.66 -16.44 26.86
N ARG A 148 10.45 -15.13 26.65
CA ARG A 148 9.18 -14.46 26.93
C ARG A 148 8.06 -14.93 25.99
N GLU A 149 8.33 -15.13 24.71
CA GLU A 149 7.36 -15.71 23.77
C GLU A 149 6.89 -17.09 24.26
N LYS A 150 7.82 -17.95 24.71
CA LYS A 150 7.47 -19.28 25.27
C LYS A 150 6.57 -19.14 26.50
N TYR A 151 6.87 -18.19 27.39
CA TYR A 151 6.04 -17.91 28.56
C TYR A 151 4.63 -17.39 28.18
N MET A 152 4.55 -16.41 27.27
CA MET A 152 3.27 -15.88 26.80
C MET A 152 2.43 -16.94 26.09
N LEU A 153 3.06 -17.81 25.29
CA LEU A 153 2.39 -18.93 24.64
C LEU A 153 1.84 -19.97 25.62
N PHE A 154 2.57 -20.22 26.72
CA PHE A 154 2.11 -21.08 27.80
C PHE A 154 0.87 -20.50 28.51
N GLN A 155 0.84 -19.18 28.72
CA GLN A 155 -0.31 -18.47 29.31
C GLN A 155 -1.49 -18.30 28.35
N ALA A 156 -1.27 -18.40 27.04
CA ALA A 156 -2.28 -18.13 26.04
C ALA A 156 -3.31 -19.29 25.93
N GLY A 157 -4.49 -19.05 26.50
CA GLY A 157 -5.61 -20.00 26.50
C GLY A 157 -6.39 -20.12 25.18
N THR A 158 -6.18 -19.21 24.22
CA THR A 158 -6.91 -19.21 22.94
C THR A 158 -5.96 -19.08 21.75
N LYS A 159 -6.40 -19.52 20.56
CA LYS A 159 -5.66 -19.35 19.30
C LYS A 159 -5.35 -17.88 19.02
N GLN A 160 -6.33 -17.00 19.23
CA GLN A 160 -6.15 -15.55 19.10
C GLN A 160 -5.09 -15.00 20.06
N ALA A 161 -5.09 -15.39 21.33
CA ALA A 161 -4.09 -14.96 22.31
C ALA A 161 -2.69 -15.46 21.94
N ARG A 162 -2.57 -16.68 21.40
CA ARG A 162 -1.29 -17.22 20.89
C ARG A 162 -0.76 -16.41 19.71
N LEU A 163 -1.60 -16.13 18.72
CA LEU A 163 -1.23 -15.31 17.56
C LEU A 163 -0.83 -13.88 17.97
N TRP A 164 -1.53 -13.30 18.94
CA TRP A 164 -1.20 -11.99 19.49
C TRP A 164 0.16 -11.99 20.19
N ALA A 165 0.42 -12.98 21.05
CA ALA A 165 1.72 -13.13 21.73
C ALA A 165 2.89 -13.28 20.73
N GLN A 166 2.69 -14.10 19.69
CA GLN A 166 3.65 -14.27 18.60
C GLN A 166 3.88 -12.96 17.85
N ALA A 167 2.80 -12.26 17.46
CA ALA A 167 2.91 -10.98 16.74
C ALA A 167 3.66 -9.93 17.57
N GLN A 168 3.37 -9.83 18.87
CA GLN A 168 4.07 -8.90 19.76
C GLN A 168 5.57 -9.24 19.87
N CYS A 169 5.92 -10.49 20.16
CA CYS A 169 7.33 -10.89 20.24
C CYS A 169 8.04 -10.73 18.89
N GLN A 170 7.33 -10.94 17.78
CA GLN A 170 7.86 -10.74 16.44
C GLN A 170 8.11 -9.26 16.12
N GLN A 171 7.28 -8.34 16.60
CA GLN A 171 7.55 -6.90 16.52
C GLN A 171 8.83 -6.54 17.27
N GLU A 172 9.04 -7.08 18.47
CA GLU A 172 10.27 -6.80 19.22
C GLU A 172 11.53 -7.36 18.53
N ARG A 173 11.42 -8.46 17.78
CA ARG A 173 12.51 -8.95 16.91
C ARG A 173 12.81 -7.99 15.77
N VAL A 174 11.78 -7.41 15.16
CA VAL A 174 11.94 -6.36 14.15
C VAL A 174 12.66 -5.17 14.76
N ASP A 175 12.23 -4.70 15.93
CA ASP A 175 12.81 -3.52 16.59
C ASP A 175 14.28 -3.76 16.97
N ALA A 176 14.59 -4.94 17.52
CA ALA A 176 15.95 -5.33 17.85
C ALA A 176 16.85 -5.43 16.59
N ALA A 177 16.34 -6.01 15.50
CA ALA A 177 17.06 -6.10 14.24
C ALA A 177 17.26 -4.72 13.59
N ALA A 178 16.26 -3.85 13.66
CA ALA A 178 16.35 -2.47 13.18
C ALA A 178 17.39 -1.67 13.98
N HIS A 179 17.37 -1.78 15.31
CA HIS A 179 18.36 -1.14 16.17
C HIS A 179 19.77 -1.59 15.82
N TYR A 180 20.00 -2.91 15.72
CA TYR A 180 21.31 -3.44 15.32
C TYR A 180 21.74 -2.93 13.94
N ALA A 181 20.83 -2.88 12.96
CA ALA A 181 21.14 -2.35 11.64
C ALA A 181 21.53 -0.86 11.67
N LEU A 182 20.86 -0.06 12.51
CA LEU A 182 21.17 1.36 12.69
C LEU A 182 22.56 1.61 13.26
N MET A 183 23.08 0.69 14.09
CA MET A 183 24.43 0.76 14.67
C MET A 183 25.54 0.44 13.65
N MET A 184 25.20 -0.14 12.50
CA MET A 184 26.17 -0.44 11.45
C MET A 184 26.43 0.81 10.58
N PRO A 185 27.67 1.03 10.11
CA PRO A 185 27.99 2.16 9.23
C PRO A 185 27.12 2.18 7.96
N VAL A 186 26.64 3.36 7.58
CA VAL A 186 25.80 3.55 6.39
C VAL A 186 26.55 3.07 5.14
N GLY A 187 25.86 2.32 4.26
CA GLY A 187 26.46 1.76 3.05
C GLY A 187 27.32 0.50 3.24
N SER A 188 27.67 0.12 4.49
CA SER A 188 28.50 -1.07 4.76
C SER A 188 27.83 -2.38 4.34
N VAL A 189 28.63 -3.43 4.10
CA VAL A 189 28.13 -4.79 3.83
C VAL A 189 27.35 -5.31 5.04
N GLU A 190 27.83 -5.02 6.23
CA GLU A 190 27.27 -5.38 7.53
C GLU A 190 25.89 -4.77 7.72
N ARG A 191 25.74 -3.47 7.43
CA ARG A 191 24.44 -2.79 7.48
C ARG A 191 23.45 -3.41 6.51
N ARG A 192 23.86 -3.68 5.27
CA ARG A 192 23.00 -4.33 4.27
C ARG A 192 22.54 -5.72 4.74
N ARG A 193 23.43 -6.51 5.35
CA ARG A 193 23.07 -7.81 5.95
C ARG A 193 22.11 -7.64 7.13
N ALA A 194 22.35 -6.66 8.01
CA ALA A 194 21.48 -6.39 9.15
C ALA A 194 20.08 -5.91 8.73
N MET A 195 19.98 -5.03 7.72
CA MET A 195 18.71 -4.60 7.12
C MET A 195 17.95 -5.76 6.47
N ALA A 196 18.66 -6.68 5.79
CA ALA A 196 18.03 -7.89 5.25
C ALA A 196 17.46 -8.80 6.36
N VAL A 197 18.11 -8.89 7.52
CA VAL A 197 17.56 -9.59 8.69
C VAL A 197 16.31 -8.88 9.20
N LYS A 198 16.36 -7.55 9.39
CA LYS A 198 15.20 -6.72 9.77
C LYS A 198 14.01 -6.95 8.83
N GLU A 199 14.23 -6.86 7.51
CA GLU A 199 13.18 -7.07 6.51
C GLU A 199 12.57 -8.48 6.62
N ASN A 200 13.38 -9.51 6.81
CA ASN A 200 12.88 -10.88 7.00
C ASN A 200 12.02 -11.03 8.26
N GLU A 201 12.40 -10.39 9.37
CA GLU A 201 11.58 -10.37 10.58
C GLU A 201 10.26 -9.58 10.36
N GLN A 202 10.29 -8.53 9.55
CA GLN A 202 9.10 -7.74 9.20
C GLN A 202 8.13 -8.54 8.31
N ILE A 203 8.64 -9.33 7.38
CA ILE A 203 7.82 -10.25 6.57
C ILE A 203 7.11 -11.28 7.46
N LYS A 204 7.81 -11.84 8.46
CA LYS A 204 7.20 -12.77 9.44
C LYS A 204 6.11 -12.07 10.26
N LEU A 205 6.38 -10.85 10.74
CA LEU A 205 5.40 -10.06 11.49
C LEU A 205 4.14 -9.82 10.66
N ASN A 206 4.28 -9.39 9.40
CA ASN A 206 3.14 -9.14 8.53
C ASN A 206 2.28 -10.41 8.32
N LYS A 207 2.92 -11.58 8.22
CA LYS A 207 2.19 -12.87 8.15
C LYS A 207 1.40 -13.15 9.42
N LEU A 208 1.98 -12.90 10.60
CA LEU A 208 1.28 -13.05 11.88
C LEU A 208 0.10 -12.07 12.01
N ASN A 209 0.31 -10.81 11.64
CA ASN A 209 -0.74 -9.78 11.66
C ASN A 209 -1.91 -10.14 10.72
N LYS A 210 -1.64 -10.69 9.54
CA LYS A 210 -2.68 -11.22 8.64
C LYS A 210 -3.45 -12.39 9.27
N LYS A 211 -2.76 -13.35 9.88
CA LYS A 211 -3.40 -14.46 10.62
C LYS A 211 -4.27 -13.96 11.77
N LEU A 212 -3.76 -13.00 12.54
CA LEU A 212 -4.49 -12.38 13.65
C LEU A 212 -5.72 -11.59 13.16
N LYS A 213 -5.62 -10.88 12.03
CA LYS A 213 -6.75 -10.19 11.40
C LYS A 213 -7.84 -11.19 11.03
N MET A 214 -7.51 -12.26 10.30
CA MET A 214 -8.48 -13.30 9.91
C MET A 214 -9.12 -13.99 11.13
N GLU A 215 -8.34 -14.24 12.18
CA GLU A 215 -8.85 -14.85 13.41
C GLU A 215 -9.88 -13.96 14.13
N LYS A 216 -9.72 -12.62 14.03
CA LYS A 216 -10.65 -11.63 14.59
C LYS A 216 -11.90 -11.40 13.72
N MET A 217 -11.90 -11.85 12.47
CA MET A 217 -13.05 -11.68 11.58
C MET A 217 -14.20 -12.60 12.02
N PRO A 218 -15.46 -12.11 11.96
CA PRO A 218 -16.63 -12.96 12.17
C PRO A 218 -16.66 -14.09 11.12
N GLN A 219 -17.33 -15.19 11.45
CA GLN A 219 -17.54 -16.25 10.47
C GLN A 219 -18.44 -15.74 9.35
N GLY A 220 -18.07 -16.04 8.11
CA GLY A 220 -18.82 -15.60 6.93
C GLY A 220 -17.94 -15.53 5.66
N PRO A 221 -18.55 -15.16 4.52
CA PRO A 221 -17.89 -15.16 3.22
C PRO A 221 -16.61 -14.32 3.16
N GLU A 222 -16.57 -13.18 3.85
CA GLU A 222 -15.39 -12.32 3.91
C GLU A 222 -14.18 -13.02 4.53
N ARG A 223 -14.40 -13.75 5.63
CA ARG A 223 -13.34 -14.50 6.31
C ARG A 223 -12.85 -15.64 5.42
N GLU A 224 -13.75 -16.39 4.80
CA GLU A 224 -13.39 -17.45 3.87
C GLU A 224 -12.56 -16.92 2.68
N ASN A 225 -12.94 -15.77 2.13
CA ASN A 225 -12.22 -15.12 1.04
C ASN A 225 -10.83 -14.65 1.48
N ALA A 226 -10.71 -14.10 2.69
CA ALA A 226 -9.43 -13.71 3.29
C ALA A 226 -8.53 -14.94 3.51
N GLU A 227 -9.06 -16.04 4.03
CA GLU A 227 -8.34 -17.30 4.27
C GLU A 227 -7.86 -17.94 2.95
N LYS A 228 -8.73 -18.03 1.93
CA LYS A 228 -8.36 -18.51 0.58
C LYS A 228 -7.26 -17.66 -0.05
N THR A 229 -7.39 -16.33 0.07
CA THR A 229 -6.37 -15.39 -0.44
C THR A 229 -5.04 -15.56 0.29
N PHE A 230 -5.08 -15.69 1.62
CA PHE A 230 -3.89 -15.92 2.42
C PHE A 230 -3.18 -17.23 2.04
N ALA A 231 -3.92 -18.34 1.91
CA ALA A 231 -3.38 -19.63 1.51
C ALA A 231 -2.73 -19.58 0.12
N ARG A 232 -3.38 -18.91 -0.84
CA ARG A 232 -2.82 -18.67 -2.18
C ARG A 232 -1.51 -17.87 -2.11
N HIS A 233 -1.46 -16.83 -1.28
CA HIS A 233 -0.25 -16.02 -1.11
C HIS A 233 0.89 -16.81 -0.44
N GLU A 234 0.60 -17.70 0.52
CA GLU A 234 1.61 -18.59 1.09
C GLU A 234 2.20 -19.55 0.05
N LYS A 235 1.36 -20.10 -0.85
CA LYS A 235 1.82 -20.92 -1.97
C LYS A 235 2.73 -20.12 -2.92
N PHE A 236 2.35 -18.89 -3.25
CA PHE A 236 3.16 -17.99 -4.08
C PHE A 236 4.50 -17.64 -3.42
N ASP A 237 4.52 -17.37 -2.12
CA ASP A 237 5.76 -17.10 -1.38
C ASP A 237 6.69 -18.31 -1.36
N ALA A 238 6.16 -19.53 -1.22
CA ALA A 238 6.95 -20.75 -1.29
C ALA A 238 7.60 -20.91 -2.68
N MET A 239 6.84 -20.67 -3.75
CA MET A 239 7.38 -20.71 -5.12
C MET A 239 8.43 -19.62 -5.37
N LYS A 240 8.19 -18.38 -4.89
CA LYS A 240 9.19 -17.29 -4.99
C LYS A 240 10.51 -17.65 -4.33
N LYS A 241 10.50 -18.35 -3.18
CA LYS A 241 11.74 -18.79 -2.52
C LYS A 241 12.52 -19.78 -3.39
N LEU A 242 11.81 -20.70 -4.04
CA LEU A 242 12.43 -21.67 -4.95
C LEU A 242 12.99 -21.00 -6.21
N VAL A 243 12.23 -20.10 -6.84
CA VAL A 243 12.68 -19.33 -8.02
C VAL A 243 13.82 -18.36 -7.66
N GLY A 244 13.71 -17.71 -6.50
CA GLY A 244 14.66 -16.70 -6.02
C GLY A 244 16.06 -17.24 -5.77
N ALA A 245 16.22 -18.54 -5.48
CA ALA A 245 17.52 -19.19 -5.32
C ALA A 245 18.39 -19.10 -6.60
N PHE A 246 17.77 -18.95 -7.77
CA PHE A 246 18.44 -18.90 -9.07
C PHE A 246 18.42 -17.51 -9.71
N LYS A 247 17.82 -16.52 -9.05
CA LYS A 247 17.60 -15.18 -9.62
C LYS A 247 18.62 -14.19 -9.07
N LYS A 248 19.16 -13.34 -9.96
CA LYS A 248 19.95 -12.18 -9.54
C LYS A 248 19.06 -11.23 -8.71
N ALA A 249 19.57 -10.81 -7.55
CA ALA A 249 18.86 -9.88 -6.69
C ALA A 249 18.56 -8.57 -7.44
N ASN A 250 17.35 -8.06 -7.27
CA ASN A 250 16.98 -6.74 -7.79
C ASN A 250 17.80 -5.67 -7.02
N PRO A 251 18.55 -4.80 -7.71
CA PRO A 251 19.43 -3.82 -7.07
C PRO A 251 18.70 -2.82 -6.16
N LEU A 252 17.40 -2.61 -6.39
CA LEU A 252 16.57 -1.64 -5.70
C LEU A 252 15.72 -2.25 -4.58
N SER A 253 15.64 -3.58 -4.50
CA SER A 253 14.81 -4.30 -3.52
C SER A 253 15.52 -4.55 -2.20
N ARG A 254 16.01 -3.46 -1.61
CA ARG A 254 16.62 -3.43 -0.29
C ARG A 254 16.52 -2.02 0.26
N GLU A 255 16.31 -1.92 1.57
CA GLU A 255 16.36 -0.63 2.27
C GLU A 255 17.70 0.08 2.01
N GLU A 256 17.64 1.41 1.88
CA GLU A 256 18.75 2.30 1.51
C GLU A 256 19.30 2.12 0.09
N ALA A 257 18.65 1.33 -0.77
CA ALA A 257 18.94 1.40 -2.19
C ALA A 257 18.64 2.80 -2.73
N VAL A 258 19.58 3.32 -3.54
CA VAL A 258 19.44 4.60 -4.21
C VAL A 258 19.11 4.34 -5.67
N TYR A 259 18.04 4.97 -6.13
CA TYR A 259 17.68 5.01 -7.55
C TYR A 259 17.88 6.45 -8.04
N ARG A 260 18.62 6.60 -9.14
CA ARG A 260 18.74 7.87 -9.86
C ARG A 260 18.00 7.68 -11.18
N ASP A 261 16.94 8.45 -11.38
CA ASP A 261 16.19 8.40 -12.62
C ASP A 261 17.03 9.00 -13.75
N GLU A 262 17.17 8.22 -14.83
CA GLU A 262 17.99 8.58 -15.98
C GLU A 262 17.35 9.71 -16.80
N GLN A 263 16.03 9.95 -16.65
CA GLN A 263 15.28 10.92 -17.44
C GLN A 263 15.24 12.32 -16.83
N ASP A 264 15.01 12.42 -15.51
CA ASP A 264 14.80 13.72 -14.83
C ASP A 264 15.83 14.04 -13.74
N ASP A 265 16.90 13.23 -13.65
CA ASP A 265 18.00 13.33 -12.69
C ASP A 265 17.57 13.34 -11.21
N LYS A 266 16.33 12.93 -10.91
CA LYS A 266 15.87 12.82 -9.53
C LYS A 266 16.46 11.60 -8.85
N THR A 267 16.73 11.76 -7.56
CA THR A 267 17.25 10.70 -6.70
C THR A 267 16.19 10.28 -5.69
N TYR A 268 15.99 8.98 -5.59
CA TYR A 268 15.04 8.34 -4.69
C TYR A 268 15.77 7.35 -3.78
N VAL A 269 15.40 7.32 -2.51
CA VAL A 269 16.00 6.43 -1.50
C VAL A 269 14.95 5.46 -0.98
N ASN A 270 15.24 4.16 -1.05
CA ASN A 270 14.39 3.11 -0.50
C ASN A 270 14.35 3.20 1.04
N LYS A 271 13.16 3.42 1.61
CA LYS A 271 12.89 3.50 3.06
C LYS A 271 12.51 2.16 3.70
N GLY A 272 12.45 1.10 2.89
CA GLY A 272 12.20 -0.24 3.33
C GLY A 272 10.94 -0.84 2.72
N ARG A 273 10.67 -2.08 3.11
CA ARG A 273 9.59 -2.91 2.57
C ARG A 273 8.23 -2.32 2.91
N ALA A 274 7.39 -2.19 1.90
CA ALA A 274 6.00 -1.82 2.03
C ALA A 274 5.11 -3.06 2.11
N PHE A 275 4.13 -3.03 3.01
CA PHE A 275 3.15 -4.12 3.19
C PHE A 275 1.73 -3.66 2.85
N PHE A 276 1.53 -3.28 1.59
CA PHE A 276 0.20 -3.10 1.03
C PHE A 276 -0.36 -4.46 0.55
N GLY A 277 -1.60 -4.50 0.08
CA GLY A 277 -2.23 -5.71 -0.49
C GLY A 277 -1.41 -6.35 -1.64
N GLY A 278 -1.92 -7.45 -2.20
CA GLY A 278 -1.27 -8.12 -3.33
C GLY A 278 -0.12 -9.08 -2.96
N THR A 279 0.64 -9.50 -3.99
CA THR A 279 1.59 -10.63 -3.92
C THR A 279 3.04 -10.25 -4.19
N LYS A 280 3.30 -9.08 -4.79
CA LYS A 280 4.64 -8.67 -5.21
C LYS A 280 5.40 -7.98 -4.08
N PRO A 281 6.75 -8.06 -4.08
CA PRO A 281 7.56 -7.16 -3.28
C PRO A 281 7.32 -5.71 -3.66
N MET A 282 7.15 -4.87 -2.66
CA MET A 282 6.93 -3.44 -2.80
C MET A 282 7.74 -2.71 -1.75
N TYR A 283 8.20 -1.51 -2.08
CA TYR A 283 9.05 -0.70 -1.22
C TYR A 283 8.57 0.75 -1.24
N ILE A 284 8.75 1.46 -0.13
CA ILE A 284 8.59 2.91 -0.12
C ILE A 284 9.92 3.52 -0.56
N PHE A 285 9.86 4.38 -1.55
CA PHE A 285 10.95 5.27 -1.93
C PHE A 285 10.57 6.69 -1.54
N GLU A 286 11.55 7.51 -1.21
CA GLU A 286 11.38 8.93 -0.90
C GLU A 286 12.34 9.74 -1.76
N ASP A 287 11.86 10.85 -2.32
CA ASP A 287 12.72 11.81 -3.02
C ASP A 287 13.39 12.81 -2.05
N SER A 288 14.13 13.76 -2.59
CA SER A 288 14.82 14.79 -1.80
C SER A 288 13.88 15.78 -1.09
N GLN A 289 12.62 15.86 -1.50
CA GLN A 289 11.60 16.74 -0.91
C GLN A 289 10.76 16.03 0.16
N GLY A 290 10.98 14.73 0.37
CA GLY A 290 10.19 13.93 1.31
C GLY A 290 8.90 13.37 0.70
N GLN A 291 8.69 13.50 -0.61
CA GLN A 291 7.55 12.87 -1.28
C GLN A 291 7.81 11.37 -1.37
N GLU A 292 6.84 10.58 -0.92
CA GLU A 292 6.91 9.13 -0.96
C GLU A 292 6.37 8.57 -2.28
N PHE A 293 6.94 7.44 -2.69
CA PHE A 293 6.61 6.71 -3.89
C PHE A 293 6.52 5.21 -3.54
N LEU A 294 5.56 4.52 -4.16
CA LEU A 294 5.46 3.08 -4.11
C LEU A 294 6.27 2.49 -5.27
N TYR A 295 7.33 1.77 -4.93
CA TYR A 295 8.06 0.95 -5.89
C TYR A 295 7.49 -0.48 -5.90
N LYS A 296 7.16 -1.01 -7.08
CA LYS A 296 6.77 -2.42 -7.27
C LYS A 296 7.80 -3.12 -8.14
N GLU A 297 8.28 -4.30 -7.72
CA GLU A 297 9.21 -5.07 -8.55
C GLU A 297 8.56 -5.58 -9.84
N ALA A 298 9.34 -5.58 -10.94
CA ALA A 298 8.92 -6.09 -12.25
C ALA A 298 8.92 -7.62 -12.31
N ILE A 299 8.11 -8.24 -11.44
CA ILE A 299 7.96 -9.69 -11.33
C ILE A 299 6.49 -10.09 -11.31
N ASN A 300 6.20 -11.35 -11.63
CA ASN A 300 4.87 -11.92 -11.43
C ASN A 300 4.71 -12.46 -9.99
N CYS A 301 3.52 -12.96 -9.67
CA CYS A 301 3.18 -13.47 -8.34
C CYS A 301 4.04 -14.65 -7.86
N VAL A 302 4.79 -15.32 -8.74
CA VAL A 302 5.66 -16.45 -8.40
C VAL A 302 7.16 -16.12 -8.51
N GLY A 303 7.51 -14.89 -8.88
CA GLY A 303 8.89 -14.37 -8.86
C GLY A 303 9.61 -14.32 -10.21
N PHE A 304 8.98 -14.77 -11.30
CA PHE A 304 9.54 -14.61 -12.64
C PHE A 304 9.46 -13.16 -13.09
N GLU A 305 10.40 -12.76 -13.94
CA GLU A 305 10.43 -11.43 -14.54
C GLU A 305 9.15 -11.13 -15.35
N LYS A 306 8.59 -9.94 -15.14
CA LYS A 306 7.38 -9.43 -15.81
C LYS A 306 7.52 -7.91 -16.03
N THR A 307 8.49 -7.52 -16.84
CA THR A 307 8.86 -6.13 -17.17
C THR A 307 7.71 -5.35 -17.80
N GLN A 308 6.90 -6.00 -18.63
CA GLN A 308 5.74 -5.39 -19.27
C GLN A 308 4.75 -4.79 -18.27
N GLY A 309 4.62 -5.34 -17.06
CA GLY A 309 3.72 -4.77 -16.03
C GLY A 309 4.15 -3.38 -15.58
N ALA A 310 5.45 -3.13 -15.49
CA ALA A 310 5.99 -1.82 -15.15
C ALA A 310 5.81 -0.81 -16.30
N LEU A 311 6.05 -1.24 -17.54
CA LEU A 311 5.84 -0.42 -18.74
C LEU A 311 4.36 -0.05 -18.93
N VAL A 312 3.45 -1.00 -18.72
CA VAL A 312 2.00 -0.75 -18.70
C VAL A 312 1.63 0.26 -17.62
N THR A 313 2.24 0.18 -16.43
CA THR A 313 1.96 1.12 -15.33
C THR A 313 2.31 2.56 -15.73
N GLU A 314 3.46 2.76 -16.37
CA GLU A 314 3.85 4.07 -16.91
C GLU A 314 2.92 4.53 -18.03
N ALA A 315 2.66 3.67 -19.02
CA ALA A 315 1.78 3.98 -20.14
C ALA A 315 0.37 4.38 -19.68
N ALA A 316 -0.17 3.63 -18.72
CA ALA A 316 -1.47 3.90 -18.13
C ALA A 316 -1.48 5.23 -17.35
N SER A 317 -0.41 5.56 -16.62
CA SER A 317 -0.29 6.86 -15.93
C SER A 317 -0.27 8.03 -16.91
N LYS A 318 0.50 7.92 -18.00
CA LYS A 318 0.55 8.95 -19.06
C LYS A 318 -0.80 9.12 -19.75
N LEU A 319 -1.48 8.02 -20.08
CA LEU A 319 -2.82 8.08 -20.68
C LEU A 319 -3.87 8.61 -19.69
N GLN A 320 -3.81 8.22 -18.41
CA GLN A 320 -4.67 8.74 -17.36
C GLN A 320 -4.49 10.24 -17.20
N GLN A 321 -3.26 10.78 -17.24
CA GLN A 321 -3.04 12.22 -17.18
C GLN A 321 -3.66 12.95 -18.38
N LYS A 322 -3.48 12.42 -19.60
CA LYS A 322 -4.04 13.01 -20.83
C LYS A 322 -5.57 12.99 -20.86
N LEU A 323 -6.18 11.92 -20.33
CA LEU A 323 -7.62 11.74 -20.28
C LEU A 323 -8.25 12.47 -19.09
N CYS A 324 -7.75 12.21 -17.89
CA CYS A 324 -8.40 12.63 -16.66
C CYS A 324 -7.92 14.01 -16.15
N GLY A 325 -6.75 14.47 -16.60
CA GLY A 325 -6.08 15.65 -16.06
C GLY A 325 -5.24 15.37 -14.80
N ASP A 326 -4.46 16.37 -14.38
CA ASP A 326 -3.51 16.25 -13.25
C ASP A 326 -4.20 15.95 -11.91
N ASP A 327 -5.40 16.50 -11.70
CA ASP A 327 -6.19 16.32 -10.47
C ASP A 327 -6.76 14.90 -10.32
N HIS A 328 -6.73 14.12 -11.39
CA HIS A 328 -7.33 12.79 -11.46
C HIS A 328 -6.36 11.71 -11.98
N SER A 329 -5.05 11.98 -11.91
CA SER A 329 -4.02 11.05 -12.34
C SER A 329 -2.95 10.87 -11.28
N ILE A 330 -2.34 9.70 -11.26
CA ILE A 330 -1.23 9.39 -10.36
C ILE A 330 0.02 9.18 -11.20
N PRO A 331 1.03 10.07 -11.08
CA PRO A 331 2.29 9.91 -11.79
C PRO A 331 2.96 8.56 -11.48
N ALA A 332 3.33 7.84 -12.52
CA ALA A 332 4.10 6.61 -12.41
C ALA A 332 5.08 6.45 -13.59
N SER A 333 6.24 5.87 -13.31
CA SER A 333 7.28 5.61 -14.30
C SER A 333 7.80 4.17 -14.20
N ALA A 334 8.32 3.67 -15.32
CA ALA A 334 9.02 2.39 -15.35
C ALA A 334 10.49 2.61 -14.96
N VAL A 335 10.96 1.87 -13.96
CA VAL A 335 12.29 2.03 -13.38
C VAL A 335 13.30 1.24 -14.18
N ARG A 336 14.32 1.93 -14.69
CA ARG A 336 15.44 1.35 -15.45
C ARG A 336 16.73 1.42 -14.65
N VAL A 337 17.50 0.33 -14.68
CA VAL A 337 18.85 0.28 -14.14
C VAL A 337 19.74 -0.38 -15.18
N ASN A 338 20.71 0.36 -15.70
CA ASN A 338 21.59 -0.09 -16.79
C ASN A 338 20.80 -0.57 -18.02
N GLY A 339 19.79 0.22 -18.43
CA GLY A 339 18.90 -0.09 -19.56
C GLY A 339 17.85 -1.19 -19.30
N LYS A 340 17.94 -1.94 -18.19
CA LYS A 340 17.00 -3.01 -17.85
C LYS A 340 15.85 -2.51 -16.97
N ILE A 341 14.61 -2.89 -17.30
CA ILE A 341 13.44 -2.66 -16.46
C ILE A 341 13.51 -3.54 -15.20
N VAL A 342 13.48 -2.90 -14.02
CA VAL A 342 13.53 -3.61 -12.73
C VAL A 342 12.26 -3.45 -11.89
N GLY A 343 11.42 -2.48 -12.19
CA GLY A 343 10.17 -2.23 -11.48
C GLY A 343 9.42 -1.02 -12.02
N SER A 344 8.39 -0.59 -11.30
CA SER A 344 7.72 0.70 -11.50
C SER A 344 7.75 1.51 -10.22
N LEU A 345 7.73 2.84 -10.36
CA LEU A 345 7.68 3.81 -9.27
C LEU A 345 6.41 4.64 -9.46
N GLN A 346 5.52 4.67 -8.46
CA GLN A 346 4.26 5.40 -8.51
C GLN A 346 4.20 6.38 -7.33
N LYS A 347 3.82 7.63 -7.58
CA LYS A 347 3.65 8.64 -6.52
C LYS A 347 2.65 8.15 -5.48
N LYS A 348 3.01 8.22 -4.20
CA LYS A 348 2.06 7.95 -3.12
C LYS A 348 1.13 9.16 -2.96
N VAL A 349 -0.16 8.92 -3.15
CA VAL A 349 -1.19 9.95 -2.98
C VAL A 349 -1.48 10.13 -1.48
N ASP A 350 -1.62 11.39 -1.08
CA ASP A 350 -2.16 11.73 0.24
C ASP A 350 -3.67 11.57 0.20
N SER A 351 -4.13 10.39 0.60
CA SER A 351 -5.55 10.02 0.55
C SER A 351 -6.33 10.63 1.70
N TRP A 352 -7.64 10.79 1.50
CA TRP A 352 -8.61 11.16 2.53
C TRP A 352 -8.50 10.25 3.76
N ARG A 353 -8.64 10.84 4.95
CA ARG A 353 -8.56 10.15 6.25
C ARG A 353 -9.69 10.60 7.17
N GLU A 354 -10.03 9.74 8.12
CA GLU A 354 -10.96 10.09 9.19
C GLU A 354 -10.46 11.34 9.93
N GLY A 355 -11.29 12.39 9.95
CA GLY A 355 -10.95 13.70 10.51
C GLY A 355 -10.53 14.77 9.48
N ASP A 356 -10.33 14.40 8.21
CA ASP A 356 -10.19 15.39 7.14
C ASP A 356 -11.52 16.16 6.94
N PRO A 357 -11.48 17.46 6.63
CA PRO A 357 -12.69 18.26 6.45
C PRO A 357 -13.50 17.76 5.24
N GLY A 358 -14.83 17.78 5.37
CA GLY A 358 -15.76 17.34 4.32
C GLY A 358 -16.47 16.03 4.66
N LEU A 359 -17.30 15.57 3.72
CA LEU A 359 -17.99 14.30 3.87
C LEU A 359 -17.04 13.14 3.53
N PRO A 360 -16.99 12.08 4.37
CA PRO A 360 -16.18 10.92 4.09
C PRO A 360 -16.61 10.32 2.74
N PRO A 361 -15.65 10.05 1.83
CA PRO A 361 -15.97 9.38 0.59
C PRO A 361 -16.41 7.94 0.88
N PRO A 362 -17.24 7.35 0.01
CA PRO A 362 -17.71 5.98 0.16
C PRO A 362 -16.55 4.99 0.02
N ASP A 363 -16.57 3.93 0.82
CA ASP A 363 -15.66 2.80 0.67
C ASP A 363 -16.10 1.97 -0.54
N LEU A 364 -15.52 2.26 -1.71
CA LEU A 364 -15.90 1.60 -2.96
C LEU A 364 -15.63 0.09 -2.95
N PHE A 365 -14.69 -0.39 -2.14
CA PHE A 365 -14.42 -1.82 -2.01
C PHE A 365 -15.56 -2.52 -1.25
N LYS A 366 -16.04 -1.92 -0.16
CA LYS A 366 -17.24 -2.43 0.55
C LYS A 366 -18.49 -2.30 -0.30
N TRP A 367 -18.69 -1.13 -0.92
CA TRP A 367 -19.84 -0.89 -1.80
C TRP A 367 -19.89 -1.90 -2.94
N GLN A 368 -18.75 -2.29 -3.52
CA GLN A 368 -18.73 -3.32 -4.56
C GLN A 368 -19.23 -4.69 -4.05
N GLN A 369 -18.95 -5.04 -2.79
CA GLN A 369 -19.31 -6.34 -2.20
C GLN A 369 -20.76 -6.38 -1.72
N ASP A 370 -21.23 -5.29 -1.12
CA ASP A 370 -22.60 -5.14 -0.63
C ASP A 370 -23.13 -3.75 -1.04
N PRO A 371 -23.60 -3.61 -2.30
CA PRO A 371 -23.96 -2.31 -2.84
C PRO A 371 -25.26 -1.78 -2.24
N ASP A 372 -25.18 -0.59 -1.65
CA ASP A 372 -26.30 0.16 -1.08
C ASP A 372 -26.65 1.38 -1.95
N GLU A 373 -27.53 2.23 -1.41
CA GLU A 373 -28.00 3.47 -2.06
C GLU A 373 -27.03 4.66 -1.89
N THR A 374 -25.87 4.49 -1.25
CA THR A 374 -24.94 5.59 -0.94
C THR A 374 -24.52 6.34 -2.21
N LEU A 375 -24.19 5.60 -3.28
CA LEU A 375 -23.83 6.19 -4.58
C LEU A 375 -25.02 6.78 -5.35
N ASN A 376 -26.27 6.65 -4.87
CA ASN A 376 -27.45 7.24 -5.51
C ASN A 376 -27.86 8.60 -4.93
N ALA A 377 -27.19 9.07 -3.87
CA ALA A 377 -27.51 10.35 -3.29
C ALA A 377 -27.35 11.48 -4.33
N ASP A 378 -28.34 12.37 -4.36
CA ASP A 378 -28.38 13.54 -5.26
C ASP A 378 -27.56 14.69 -4.66
N THR A 379 -26.25 14.46 -4.58
CA THR A 379 -25.27 15.45 -4.11
C THR A 379 -24.20 15.66 -5.17
N PRO A 380 -23.60 16.87 -5.25
CA PRO A 380 -22.50 17.14 -6.19
C PRO A 380 -21.33 16.16 -6.02
N GLN A 381 -21.01 15.78 -4.78
CA GLN A 381 -19.94 14.83 -4.50
C GLN A 381 -20.22 13.44 -5.07
N MET A 382 -21.42 12.88 -4.86
CA MET A 382 -21.72 11.54 -5.40
C MET A 382 -21.86 11.56 -6.92
N GLU A 383 -22.31 12.66 -7.51
CA GLU A 383 -22.28 12.84 -8.97
C GLU A 383 -20.85 12.86 -9.52
N GLU A 384 -19.92 13.55 -8.85
CA GLU A 384 -18.50 13.54 -9.21
C GLU A 384 -17.90 12.14 -9.10
N ILE A 385 -18.27 11.36 -8.06
CA ILE A 385 -17.80 9.98 -7.91
C ILE A 385 -18.33 9.08 -9.03
N ARG A 386 -19.64 9.16 -9.33
CA ARG A 386 -20.24 8.41 -10.44
C ARG A 386 -19.59 8.77 -11.78
N THR A 387 -19.39 10.07 -12.03
CA THR A 387 -18.71 10.57 -13.23
C THR A 387 -17.26 10.10 -13.28
N GLY A 388 -16.55 10.12 -12.16
CA GLY A 388 -15.18 9.61 -12.03
C GLY A 388 -15.08 8.12 -12.32
N LEU A 389 -16.07 7.32 -11.91
CA LEU A 389 -16.12 5.89 -12.26
C LEU A 389 -16.34 5.67 -13.76
N LEU A 390 -17.18 6.49 -14.42
CA LEU A 390 -17.34 6.44 -15.88
C LEU A 390 -16.06 6.85 -16.61
N ARG A 391 -15.38 7.90 -16.14
CA ARG A 391 -14.08 8.34 -16.66
C ARG A 391 -13.04 7.23 -16.59
N GLU A 392 -12.92 6.59 -15.43
CA GLU A 392 -11.96 5.52 -15.20
C GLU A 392 -12.32 4.23 -15.95
N HIS A 393 -13.62 4.00 -16.24
CA HIS A 393 -14.05 2.95 -17.14
C HIS A 393 -13.58 3.18 -18.59
N VAL A 394 -13.56 4.43 -19.09
CA VAL A 394 -12.97 4.75 -20.41
C VAL A 394 -11.49 4.39 -20.43
N LEU A 395 -10.74 4.77 -19.38
CA LEU A 395 -9.34 4.41 -19.26
C LEU A 395 -9.14 2.88 -19.24
N ASP A 396 -9.86 2.17 -18.38
CA ASP A 396 -9.74 0.71 -18.23
C ASP A 396 -10.20 -0.04 -19.48
N TRP A 397 -11.19 0.49 -20.20
CA TRP A 397 -11.57 -0.02 -21.49
C TRP A 397 -10.40 0.08 -22.48
N LEU A 398 -9.78 1.24 -22.65
CA LEU A 398 -8.62 1.42 -23.55
C LEU A 398 -7.46 0.50 -23.19
N LEU A 399 -7.24 0.31 -21.89
CA LEU A 399 -6.21 -0.56 -21.35
C LEU A 399 -6.56 -2.06 -21.37
N CYS A 400 -7.79 -2.43 -21.77
CA CYS A 400 -8.25 -3.82 -21.71
C CYS A 400 -8.05 -4.41 -20.31
N ASN A 401 -8.45 -3.66 -19.28
CA ASN A 401 -8.27 -3.99 -17.88
C ASN A 401 -9.57 -4.50 -17.26
N PHE A 402 -9.60 -5.80 -16.93
CA PHE A 402 -10.75 -6.49 -16.32
C PHE A 402 -10.47 -6.97 -14.89
N ASP A 403 -9.53 -6.31 -14.21
CA ASP A 403 -9.20 -6.61 -12.80
C ASP A 403 -9.45 -5.42 -11.86
N THR A 404 -10.12 -4.36 -12.32
CA THR A 404 -10.39 -3.16 -11.51
C THR A 404 -11.44 -3.43 -10.44
N LYS A 405 -11.02 -3.41 -9.17
CA LYS A 405 -11.86 -3.52 -7.97
C LYS A 405 -12.04 -2.16 -7.30
N GLY A 406 -13.00 -2.05 -6.38
CA GLY A 406 -13.20 -0.84 -5.59
C GLY A 406 -11.96 -0.44 -4.77
N GLU A 407 -11.11 -1.41 -4.39
CA GLU A 407 -9.83 -1.14 -3.71
C GLU A 407 -8.75 -0.53 -4.62
N ASN A 408 -8.96 -0.50 -5.94
CA ASN A 408 -8.07 0.14 -6.90
C ASN A 408 -8.38 1.63 -7.11
N PHE A 409 -9.24 2.20 -6.28
CA PHE A 409 -9.55 3.62 -6.25
C PHE A 409 -9.15 4.24 -4.91
N LEU A 410 -8.69 5.49 -4.97
CA LEU A 410 -8.43 6.33 -3.82
C LEU A 410 -9.15 7.65 -4.00
N PHE A 411 -9.44 8.30 -2.89
CA PHE A 411 -9.84 9.70 -2.84
C PHE A 411 -8.66 10.49 -2.32
N ASP A 412 -8.20 11.49 -3.07
CA ASP A 412 -7.21 12.43 -2.55
C ASP A 412 -7.81 13.30 -1.43
N ARG A 413 -7.01 14.12 -0.76
CA ARG A 413 -7.49 15.06 0.27
C ARG A 413 -8.51 16.10 -0.23
N ARG A 414 -8.60 16.32 -1.54
CA ARG A 414 -9.59 17.22 -2.14
C ARG A 414 -10.91 16.50 -2.44
N GLY A 415 -10.96 15.18 -2.29
CA GLY A 415 -12.11 14.33 -2.59
C GLY A 415 -12.14 13.84 -4.04
N ASN A 416 -11.07 14.07 -4.82
CA ASN A 416 -11.00 13.60 -6.20
C ASN A 416 -10.78 12.08 -6.23
N LEU A 417 -11.59 11.40 -7.04
CA LEU A 417 -11.40 9.99 -7.34
C LEU A 417 -10.21 9.81 -8.28
N VAL A 418 -9.27 8.94 -7.89
CA VAL A 418 -8.13 8.51 -8.72
C VAL A 418 -8.02 7.00 -8.69
N SER A 419 -7.68 6.38 -9.83
CA SER A 419 -7.44 4.93 -9.90
C SER A 419 -5.95 4.60 -9.98
N PHE A 420 -5.58 3.39 -9.57
CA PHE A 420 -4.22 2.88 -9.62
C PHE A 420 -4.18 1.38 -9.93
N ASP A 421 -2.98 0.79 -9.91
CA ASP A 421 -2.74 -0.64 -10.11
C ASP A 421 -3.13 -1.21 -11.49
N LYS A 422 -2.74 -0.51 -12.55
CA LYS A 422 -3.07 -0.88 -13.95
C LYS A 422 -2.18 -1.97 -14.55
N GLU A 423 -1.33 -2.64 -13.76
CA GLU A 423 -0.31 -3.58 -14.26
C GLU A 423 -0.87 -4.85 -14.93
N ALA A 424 -2.15 -5.15 -14.71
CA ALA A 424 -2.85 -6.30 -15.30
C ALA A 424 -3.46 -5.99 -16.68
N SER A 425 -3.41 -4.74 -17.13
CA SER A 425 -3.92 -4.31 -18.43
C SER A 425 -3.36 -5.14 -19.60
N PHE A 426 -4.17 -5.31 -20.63
CA PHE A 426 -3.87 -6.12 -21.83
C PHE A 426 -3.62 -7.62 -21.59
N SER A 427 -3.91 -8.15 -20.39
CA SER A 427 -3.79 -9.59 -20.12
C SER A 427 -4.79 -10.42 -20.93
N HIS A 428 -5.94 -9.84 -21.25
CA HIS A 428 -7.05 -10.47 -22.00
C HIS A 428 -7.23 -9.88 -23.41
N LEU A 429 -6.22 -9.17 -23.93
CA LEU A 429 -6.33 -8.48 -25.22
C LEU A 429 -6.65 -9.42 -26.39
N SER A 430 -6.33 -10.70 -26.28
CA SER A 430 -6.63 -11.72 -27.30
C SER A 430 -7.92 -12.49 -27.07
N ASP A 431 -8.62 -12.26 -25.95
CA ASP A 431 -9.88 -12.92 -25.67
C ASP A 431 -10.95 -12.31 -26.57
N LYS A 432 -11.77 -13.16 -27.19
CA LYS A 432 -12.83 -12.72 -28.11
C LYS A 432 -13.84 -11.82 -27.39
N ASP A 433 -14.27 -12.23 -26.20
CA ASP A 433 -15.29 -11.53 -25.42
C ASP A 433 -14.77 -10.22 -24.80
N ALA A 434 -13.45 -10.01 -24.78
CA ALA A 434 -12.83 -8.76 -24.35
C ALA A 434 -12.85 -7.64 -25.41
N GLN A 435 -13.26 -7.96 -26.65
CA GLN A 435 -13.32 -6.98 -27.75
C GLN A 435 -14.61 -6.15 -27.76
N ASP A 436 -15.59 -6.51 -26.93
CA ASP A 436 -16.84 -5.80 -26.75
C ASP A 436 -17.04 -5.42 -25.28
N MET A 437 -17.68 -4.28 -25.02
CA MET A 437 -18.01 -3.86 -23.66
C MET A 437 -19.14 -4.72 -23.10
N SER A 438 -18.96 -5.21 -21.88
CA SER A 438 -19.92 -6.06 -21.21
C SER A 438 -19.77 -5.94 -19.69
N TYR A 439 -20.91 -5.90 -18.99
CA TYR A 439 -20.93 -6.04 -17.54
C TYR A 439 -21.05 -7.51 -17.09
N ASP A 440 -21.13 -8.46 -18.03
CA ASP A 440 -21.18 -9.90 -17.78
C ASP A 440 -19.86 -10.63 -18.06
N TYR A 441 -18.92 -9.97 -18.76
CA TYR A 441 -17.60 -10.54 -18.99
C TYR A 441 -16.76 -10.43 -17.70
N VAL A 442 -16.43 -11.60 -17.13
CA VAL A 442 -15.71 -11.72 -15.86
C VAL A 442 -14.62 -12.79 -16.00
N PRO A 443 -13.43 -12.44 -16.54
CA PRO A 443 -12.35 -13.40 -16.77
C PRO A 443 -11.61 -13.81 -15.49
N HIS A 444 -11.85 -13.09 -14.39
CA HIS A 444 -11.31 -13.36 -13.07
C HIS A 444 -12.38 -13.96 -12.15
N SER A 445 -12.00 -14.46 -10.97
CA SER A 445 -12.96 -15.03 -10.01
C SER A 445 -13.95 -14.03 -9.38
N ASN A 446 -13.73 -12.72 -9.56
CA ASN A 446 -14.52 -11.67 -8.93
C ASN A 446 -14.94 -10.65 -9.98
N ASP A 447 -16.16 -10.10 -9.83
CA ASP A 447 -16.62 -8.94 -10.58
C ASP A 447 -15.65 -7.75 -10.46
N THR A 448 -15.57 -6.92 -11.50
CA THR A 448 -15.03 -5.56 -11.41
C THR A 448 -16.08 -4.62 -10.79
N ILE A 449 -15.66 -3.43 -10.34
CA ILE A 449 -16.64 -2.43 -9.91
C ILE A 449 -17.59 -2.04 -11.05
N TYR A 450 -17.12 -2.10 -12.30
CA TYR A 450 -17.90 -1.79 -13.48
C TYR A 450 -18.97 -2.84 -13.77
N ASN A 451 -18.65 -4.14 -13.59
CA ASN A 451 -19.64 -5.20 -13.68
C ASN A 451 -20.81 -4.94 -12.72
N VAL A 452 -20.51 -4.55 -11.48
CA VAL A 452 -21.51 -4.28 -10.45
C VAL A 452 -22.32 -3.01 -10.77
N ILE A 453 -21.67 -1.88 -11.06
CA ILE A 453 -22.36 -0.61 -11.22
C ILE A 453 -23.25 -0.59 -12.47
N PHE A 454 -22.81 -1.15 -13.60
CA PHE A 454 -23.60 -1.21 -14.81
C PHE A 454 -24.74 -2.22 -14.70
N ARG A 455 -24.54 -3.36 -14.04
CA ARG A 455 -25.61 -4.32 -13.76
C ARG A 455 -26.70 -3.68 -12.88
N ARG A 456 -26.31 -2.96 -11.84
CA ARG A 456 -27.27 -2.22 -10.99
C ARG A 456 -27.97 -1.10 -11.74
N TYR A 457 -27.28 -0.42 -12.64
CA TYR A 457 -27.89 0.58 -13.51
C TYR A 457 -28.94 -0.06 -14.43
N ALA A 458 -28.63 -1.17 -15.09
CA ALA A 458 -29.59 -1.92 -15.90
C ALA A 458 -30.79 -2.41 -15.08
N GLN A 459 -30.63 -2.67 -13.78
CA GLN A 459 -31.71 -3.10 -12.89
C GLN A 459 -32.58 -1.97 -12.34
N GLY A 460 -32.25 -0.69 -12.62
CA GLY A 460 -32.96 0.44 -12.01
C GLY A 460 -32.60 0.70 -10.54
N LEU A 461 -31.46 0.18 -10.07
CA LEU A 461 -30.96 0.25 -8.69
C LEU A 461 -29.78 1.20 -8.52
N GLN A 462 -29.25 1.75 -9.61
CA GLN A 462 -28.16 2.73 -9.60
C GLN A 462 -28.49 3.85 -10.57
N LYS A 463 -28.24 5.10 -10.16
CA LYS A 463 -28.24 6.28 -11.02
C LYS A 463 -26.87 6.42 -11.68
N LEU A 464 -26.86 6.69 -12.98
CA LEU A 464 -25.68 7.10 -13.75
C LEU A 464 -26.14 8.06 -14.84
N ASP A 465 -25.43 9.17 -15.02
CA ASP A 465 -25.55 9.98 -16.22
C ASP A 465 -24.53 9.49 -17.26
N LEU A 466 -25.01 8.63 -18.17
CA LEU A 466 -24.18 8.05 -19.22
C LEU A 466 -23.66 9.10 -20.21
N THR A 467 -24.31 10.27 -20.31
CA THR A 467 -23.87 11.34 -21.22
C THR A 467 -22.54 11.95 -20.77
N LYS A 468 -22.20 11.86 -19.47
CA LYS A 468 -20.92 12.33 -18.93
C LYS A 468 -19.70 11.60 -19.50
N THR A 469 -19.90 10.43 -20.13
CA THR A 469 -18.83 9.69 -20.81
C THR A 469 -18.34 10.40 -22.09
N GLU A 470 -19.18 11.21 -22.74
CA GLU A 470 -18.89 11.84 -24.03
C GLU A 470 -17.59 12.65 -24.00
N GLN A 471 -17.42 13.55 -23.02
CA GLN A 471 -16.22 14.39 -22.90
C GLN A 471 -14.92 13.57 -22.85
N PHE A 472 -14.95 12.40 -22.21
CA PHE A 472 -13.77 11.54 -22.09
C PHE A 472 -13.51 10.78 -23.38
N VAL A 473 -14.56 10.37 -24.10
CA VAL A 473 -14.44 9.77 -25.43
C VAL A 473 -13.88 10.78 -26.42
N GLU A 474 -14.36 12.02 -26.41
CA GLU A 474 -13.86 13.11 -27.27
C GLU A 474 -12.39 13.42 -27.00
N GLN A 475 -11.96 13.45 -25.74
CA GLN A 475 -10.55 13.62 -25.39
C GLN A 475 -9.68 12.53 -26.02
N VAL A 476 -10.14 11.28 -26.02
CA VAL A 476 -9.41 10.17 -26.66
C VAL A 476 -9.43 10.33 -28.17
N GLU A 477 -10.57 10.64 -28.78
CA GLU A 477 -10.70 10.84 -30.23
C GLU A 477 -9.81 11.97 -30.75
N ASN A 478 -9.66 13.05 -29.97
CA ASN A 478 -8.81 14.19 -30.30
C ASN A 478 -7.31 13.88 -30.26
N MET A 479 -6.87 12.83 -29.56
CA MET A 479 -5.47 12.37 -29.65
C MET A 479 -5.21 11.77 -31.04
N SER A 480 -4.05 12.02 -31.63
CA SER A 480 -3.70 11.29 -32.86
C SER A 480 -3.51 9.79 -32.57
N GLU A 481 -3.67 8.93 -33.59
CA GLU A 481 -3.35 7.50 -33.45
C GLU A 481 -1.91 7.28 -33.01
N GLN A 482 -0.99 8.07 -33.57
CA GLN A 482 0.42 8.06 -33.20
C GLN A 482 0.60 8.42 -31.72
N GLU A 483 0.07 9.55 -31.27
CA GLU A 483 0.19 10.02 -29.87
C GLU A 483 -0.36 9.00 -28.86
N TYR A 484 -1.48 8.35 -29.21
CA TYR A 484 -2.05 7.29 -28.39
C TYR A 484 -1.14 6.05 -28.34
N MET A 485 -0.67 5.58 -29.51
CA MET A 485 0.12 4.36 -29.59
C MET A 485 1.53 4.53 -29.02
N GLU A 486 2.12 5.72 -29.07
CA GLU A 486 3.43 6.04 -28.50
C GLU A 486 3.58 5.59 -27.05
N GLN A 487 2.49 5.63 -26.26
CA GLN A 487 2.52 5.19 -24.86
C GLN A 487 2.76 3.69 -24.71
N PHE A 488 2.30 2.90 -25.68
CA PHE A 488 2.29 1.43 -25.60
C PHE A 488 3.44 0.79 -26.37
N LEU A 489 4.13 1.52 -27.25
CA LEU A 489 5.27 1.00 -28.04
C LEU A 489 6.34 0.33 -27.17
N PRO A 490 6.80 0.91 -26.04
CA PRO A 490 7.81 0.25 -25.21
C PRO A 490 7.36 -1.11 -24.67
N MET A 491 6.08 -1.22 -24.31
CA MET A 491 5.50 -2.46 -23.81
C MET A 491 5.36 -3.51 -24.93
N LEU A 492 4.89 -3.10 -26.11
CA LEU A 492 4.76 -3.97 -27.27
C LEU A 492 6.13 -4.50 -27.71
N GLU A 493 7.16 -3.66 -27.74
CA GLU A 493 8.52 -4.06 -28.07
C GLU A 493 9.08 -5.06 -27.05
N GLU A 494 8.96 -4.75 -25.76
CA GLU A 494 9.43 -5.62 -24.67
C GLU A 494 8.74 -7.00 -24.69
N LYS A 495 7.43 -7.03 -24.98
CA LYS A 495 6.62 -8.26 -24.92
C LYS A 495 6.65 -9.06 -26.22
N TYR A 496 6.69 -8.39 -27.36
CA TYR A 496 6.46 -9.00 -28.68
C TYR A 496 7.49 -8.62 -29.75
N GLY A 497 8.50 -7.80 -29.49
CA GLY A 497 9.45 -7.32 -30.51
C GLY A 497 10.17 -8.42 -31.29
N ARG A 498 10.28 -9.63 -30.72
CA ARG A 498 10.83 -10.82 -31.39
C ARG A 498 9.83 -11.59 -32.26
N ASP A 499 8.53 -11.35 -32.11
CA ASP A 499 7.44 -11.98 -32.86
C ASP A 499 6.66 -10.89 -33.60
N THR A 500 7.17 -10.52 -34.78
CA THR A 500 6.63 -9.43 -35.61
C THR A 500 5.14 -9.59 -35.89
N ARG A 501 4.65 -10.82 -36.08
CA ARG A 501 3.23 -11.07 -36.28
C ARG A 501 2.43 -10.72 -35.04
N LYS A 502 2.80 -11.24 -33.86
CA LYS A 502 2.11 -10.89 -32.61
C LYS A 502 2.21 -9.41 -32.28
N TYR A 503 3.35 -8.79 -32.58
CA TYR A 503 3.52 -7.34 -32.42
C TYR A 503 2.44 -6.58 -33.20
N HIS A 504 2.31 -6.82 -34.51
CA HIS A 504 1.32 -6.14 -35.35
C HIS A 504 -0.12 -6.47 -34.96
N GLU A 505 -0.41 -7.74 -34.65
CA GLU A 505 -1.74 -8.15 -34.19
C GLU A 505 -2.14 -7.42 -32.89
N ASN A 506 -1.23 -7.31 -31.91
CA ASN A 506 -1.52 -6.65 -30.65
C ASN A 506 -1.51 -5.12 -30.78
N TYR A 507 -0.66 -4.57 -31.65
CA TYR A 507 -0.69 -3.16 -32.03
C TYR A 507 -2.08 -2.78 -32.56
N GLN A 508 -2.59 -3.54 -33.53
CA GLN A 508 -3.90 -3.28 -34.13
C GLN A 508 -5.01 -3.41 -33.09
N LYS A 509 -5.00 -4.45 -32.25
CA LYS A 509 -6.01 -4.61 -31.19
C LYS A 509 -6.02 -3.45 -30.19
N ILE A 510 -4.86 -2.89 -29.84
CA ILE A 510 -4.81 -1.71 -28.93
C ILE A 510 -5.34 -0.47 -29.65
N LEU A 511 -4.97 -0.28 -30.92
CA LEU A 511 -5.44 0.83 -31.74
C LEU A 511 -6.96 0.77 -31.98
N ASP A 512 -7.50 -0.41 -32.25
CA ASP A 512 -8.94 -0.64 -32.46
C ASP A 512 -9.78 -0.20 -31.26
N ARG A 513 -9.26 -0.32 -30.03
CA ARG A 513 -9.95 0.14 -28.82
C ARG A 513 -10.11 1.65 -28.77
N LYS A 514 -9.18 2.40 -29.38
CA LYS A 514 -9.29 3.85 -29.59
C LYS A 514 -10.22 4.14 -30.76
N THR A 515 -9.96 3.57 -31.94
CA THR A 515 -10.66 3.96 -33.18
C THR A 515 -12.13 3.57 -33.19
N GLN A 516 -12.51 2.53 -32.42
CA GLN A 516 -13.90 2.09 -32.27
C GLN A 516 -14.54 2.56 -30.96
N LEU A 517 -13.87 3.39 -30.16
CA LEU A 517 -14.26 3.71 -28.78
C LEU A 517 -15.72 4.19 -28.67
N ARG A 518 -16.09 5.20 -29.47
CA ARG A 518 -17.44 5.78 -29.46
C ARG A 518 -18.49 4.76 -29.85
N GLU A 519 -18.25 4.00 -30.91
CA GLU A 519 -19.21 2.99 -31.39
C GLU A 519 -19.39 1.86 -30.36
N LYS A 520 -18.32 1.43 -29.69
CA LYS A 520 -18.39 0.43 -28.61
C LYS A 520 -19.21 0.95 -27.42
N TYR A 521 -19.01 2.22 -27.04
CA TYR A 521 -19.84 2.85 -26.00
C TYR A 521 -21.30 2.99 -26.41
N ARG A 522 -21.57 3.45 -27.63
CA ARG A 522 -22.93 3.60 -28.17
C ARG A 522 -23.67 2.25 -28.14
N ALA A 523 -23.07 1.19 -28.67
CA ALA A 523 -23.67 -0.14 -28.67
C ALA A 523 -23.94 -0.66 -27.25
N PHE A 524 -22.97 -0.48 -26.33
CA PHE A 524 -23.10 -0.93 -24.95
C PHE A 524 -24.16 -0.14 -24.17
N TYR A 525 -24.17 1.18 -24.28
CA TYR A 525 -25.12 2.05 -23.59
C TYR A 525 -26.53 1.88 -24.15
N GLN A 526 -26.69 1.69 -25.46
CA GLN A 526 -28.00 1.38 -26.04
C GLN A 526 -28.58 0.09 -25.44
N LYS A 527 -27.78 -0.97 -25.35
CA LYS A 527 -28.18 -2.22 -24.68
C LYS A 527 -28.55 -1.98 -23.21
N LEU A 528 -27.73 -1.25 -22.46
CA LEU A 528 -28.00 -0.92 -21.05
C LEU A 528 -29.31 -0.15 -20.85
N LEU A 529 -29.58 0.84 -21.72
CA LEU A 529 -30.79 1.65 -21.65
C LEU A 529 -32.04 0.84 -21.98
N ASP A 530 -31.98 -0.05 -22.97
CA ASP A 530 -33.10 -0.92 -23.31
C ASP A 530 -33.40 -1.93 -22.18
N GLU A 531 -32.37 -2.51 -21.56
CA GLU A 531 -32.52 -3.37 -20.38
C GLU A 531 -33.09 -2.60 -19.18
N ARG A 532 -32.58 -1.39 -18.93
CA ARG A 532 -33.06 -0.51 -17.85
C ARG A 532 -34.54 -0.17 -18.02
N ARG A 533 -34.93 0.26 -19.22
CA ARG A 533 -36.32 0.60 -19.53
C ARG A 533 -37.26 -0.57 -19.29
N GLU A 534 -36.88 -1.76 -19.75
CA GLU A 534 -37.68 -2.97 -19.55
C GLU A 534 -37.78 -3.36 -18.06
N ASN A 535 -36.69 -3.23 -17.31
CA ASN A 535 -36.69 -3.51 -15.87
C ASN A 535 -37.51 -2.48 -15.08
N LEU A 536 -37.42 -1.18 -15.39
CA LEU A 536 -38.25 -0.15 -14.79
C LEU A 536 -39.74 -0.39 -15.09
N ARG A 537 -40.08 -0.75 -16.33
CA ARG A 537 -41.43 -1.12 -16.74
C ARG A 537 -41.97 -2.28 -15.91
N LYS A 538 -41.19 -3.36 -15.74
CA LYS A 538 -41.56 -4.51 -14.88
C LYS A 538 -41.75 -4.12 -13.41
N LEU A 539 -41.00 -3.14 -12.93
CA LEU A 539 -41.10 -2.61 -11.56
C LEU A 539 -42.21 -1.56 -11.39
N GLY A 540 -42.93 -1.18 -12.46
CA GLY A 540 -43.92 -0.10 -12.42
C GLY A 540 -43.33 1.29 -12.17
N LYS A 541 -42.03 1.48 -12.45
CA LYS A 541 -41.33 2.77 -12.31
C LYS A 541 -41.39 3.55 -13.62
N ALA A 542 -41.28 4.88 -13.51
CA ALA A 542 -41.18 5.75 -14.68
C ALA A 542 -39.91 5.46 -15.49
N ASP A 543 -39.99 5.63 -16.81
CA ASP A 543 -38.85 5.54 -17.71
C ASP A 543 -37.97 6.79 -17.53
N ASP A 544 -36.74 6.60 -17.08
CA ASP A 544 -35.75 7.66 -16.87
C ASP A 544 -34.60 7.61 -17.88
N THR A 545 -34.77 6.85 -18.97
CA THR A 545 -33.74 6.66 -20.00
C THR A 545 -33.79 7.69 -21.12
N GLN A 546 -34.85 8.50 -21.18
CA GLN A 546 -35.18 9.33 -22.33
C GLN A 546 -34.11 10.40 -22.64
N ASP A 547 -33.54 11.02 -21.61
CA ASP A 547 -32.54 12.08 -21.79
C ASP A 547 -31.26 11.51 -22.40
N ALA A 548 -30.77 10.38 -21.89
CA ALA A 548 -29.61 9.70 -22.46
C ALA A 548 -29.85 9.28 -23.92
N ARG A 549 -31.01 8.69 -24.23
CA ARG A 549 -31.37 8.27 -25.61
C ARG A 549 -31.47 9.45 -26.59
N ASN A 550 -31.74 10.65 -26.09
CA ASN A 550 -31.83 11.84 -26.90
C ASN A 550 -30.51 12.59 -27.07
N SER A 551 -29.46 12.20 -26.35
CA SER A 551 -28.13 12.80 -26.46
C SER A 551 -27.50 12.51 -27.83
N ASP A 552 -26.75 13.47 -28.35
CA ASP A 552 -26.04 13.31 -29.62
C ASP A 552 -24.93 12.25 -29.52
N PHE A 553 -24.38 12.03 -28.32
CA PHE A 553 -23.44 10.95 -28.04
C PHE A 553 -24.00 9.55 -28.40
N LEU A 554 -25.29 9.34 -28.12
CA LEU A 554 -25.95 8.05 -28.26
C LEU A 554 -26.80 7.91 -29.53
N ARG A 555 -26.99 8.99 -30.28
CA ARG A 555 -27.49 8.97 -31.66
C ARG A 555 -26.36 8.67 -32.63
#